data_AF-A0A9D1IJW3-F1
#
_entry.id   AF-A0A9D1IJW3-F1
#
_cell.length_a   1.000
_cell.length_b   1.000
_cell.length_c   1.000
_cell.angle_alpha   90.00
_cell.angle_beta   90.00
_cell.angle_gamma   90.00
#
_symmetry.space_group_name_H-M   'P 1'
#
loop_
_entity.id
_entity.type
_entity.pdbx_description
1 polymer ?
#
loop_
_entity_poly.entity_id
_entity_poly.type
_entity_poly.pdbx_seq_one_letter_code
_entity_poly.pdbx_strand_id
1 'polypeptide(L)'
;MGSRRDFLKNAALLGIAGALPSAMASASEILPAQASTPDGGLTVPKGNALKITGTFLDEISHDIPHQNWGEKEWDADFRNMKAIGIDTVIMIRCGYRKFITYPSKYLLGQGCYMPSMDLLELF
;
A
#
# COMPACT_ATOMS: atom_id res chain seq x y z
N MET A 1 -33.78 1.81 -36.00
CA MET A 1 -35.02 2.60 -35.91
C MET A 1 -35.74 2.21 -34.64
N GLY A 2 -35.58 2.97 -33.56
CA GLY A 2 -36.24 2.68 -32.27
C GLY A 2 -37.75 2.88 -32.39
N SER A 3 -38.54 1.98 -31.79
CA SER A 3 -39.99 2.01 -31.87
C SER A 3 -40.57 3.04 -30.89
N ARG A 4 -41.74 3.60 -31.21
CA ARG A 4 -42.49 4.52 -30.31
C ARG A 4 -42.75 3.91 -28.92
N ARG A 5 -42.76 2.58 -28.81
CA ARG A 5 -42.84 1.85 -27.54
C ARG A 5 -41.61 2.07 -26.64
N ASP A 6 -40.43 2.23 -27.23
CA ASP A 6 -39.18 2.45 -26.49
C ASP A 6 -39.11 3.87 -25.95
N PHE A 7 -39.64 4.84 -26.71
CA PHE A 7 -39.79 6.22 -26.24
C PHE A 7 -40.77 6.35 -25.07
N LEU A 8 -41.94 5.68 -25.15
CA LEU A 8 -42.94 5.72 -24.08
C LEU A 8 -42.46 5.06 -22.78
N LYS A 9 -41.65 3.99 -22.87
CA LYS A 9 -41.02 3.35 -21.71
C LYS A 9 -40.02 4.29 -21.00
N ASN A 10 -39.20 5.00 -21.78
CA ASN A 10 -38.21 5.93 -21.22
C ASN A 10 -38.87 7.21 -20.68
N ALA A 11 -39.95 7.67 -21.29
CA ALA A 11 -40.70 8.84 -20.82
C ALA A 11 -41.49 8.55 -19.52
N ALA A 12 -42.01 7.34 -19.33
CA ALA A 12 -42.71 6.95 -18.10
C ALA A 12 -41.78 6.95 -16.88
N LEU A 13 -40.49 6.67 -17.06
CA LEU A 13 -39.49 6.65 -15.99
C LEU A 13 -39.10 8.05 -15.49
N LEU A 14 -39.29 9.08 -16.32
CA LEU A 14 -38.99 10.48 -15.99
C LEU A 14 -40.18 11.24 -15.37
N GLY A 15 -41.37 10.65 -15.34
CA GLY A 15 -42.61 11.29 -14.88
C GLY A 15 -42.95 11.16 -13.39
N ILE A 16 -42.20 10.38 -12.60
CA ILE A 16 -42.47 10.14 -11.17
C ILE A 16 -41.53 10.99 -10.28
N ALA A 17 -41.28 12.23 -10.68
CA ALA A 17 -40.71 13.26 -9.81
C ALA A 17 -41.85 14.18 -9.35
N GLY A 18 -42.74 13.68 -8.48
CA GLY A 18 -43.88 14.47 -8.03
C GLY A 18 -44.75 13.78 -6.99
N ALA A 19 -44.43 14.04 -5.71
CA ALA A 19 -45.23 13.85 -4.50
C ALA A 19 -45.62 12.41 -4.10
N LEU A 20 -45.26 12.00 -2.87
CA LEU A 20 -46.19 11.62 -1.79
C LEU A 20 -45.43 11.13 -0.51
N PRO A 21 -46.08 11.15 0.68
CA PRO A 21 -45.49 11.33 2.00
C PRO A 21 -45.07 10.03 2.72
N SER A 22 -44.45 10.24 3.87
CA SER A 22 -44.04 9.31 4.92
C SER A 22 -44.98 8.11 5.14
N ALA A 23 -44.50 6.89 4.85
CA ALA A 23 -44.81 5.66 5.60
C ALA A 23 -43.88 4.53 5.14
N MET A 24 -43.27 3.86 6.12
CA MET A 24 -42.33 2.74 5.96
C MET A 24 -42.88 1.54 5.18
N ALA A 25 -42.06 0.96 4.29
CA ALA A 25 -41.81 -0.48 4.17
C ALA A 25 -40.75 -0.75 3.08
N SER A 26 -39.81 -1.66 3.37
CA SER A 26 -38.70 -2.09 2.53
C SER A 26 -39.01 -2.24 1.03
N ALA A 27 -38.30 -1.48 0.20
CA ALA A 27 -38.06 -1.81 -1.20
C ALA A 27 -36.71 -1.22 -1.61
N SER A 28 -35.71 -2.09 -1.69
CA SER A 28 -34.41 -1.84 -2.30
C SER A 28 -34.60 -1.65 -3.80
N GLU A 29 -34.86 -0.42 -4.25
CA GLU A 29 -34.79 -0.05 -5.66
C GLU A 29 -33.48 0.68 -5.96
N ILE A 30 -32.51 -0.14 -6.36
CA ILE A 30 -31.62 0.04 -7.52
C ILE A 30 -31.14 1.48 -7.76
N LEU A 31 -30.12 1.87 -7.00
CA LEU A 31 -29.13 2.83 -7.49
C LEU A 31 -28.47 2.24 -8.75
N PRO A 32 -28.24 3.01 -9.82
CA PRO A 32 -27.45 2.53 -10.95
C PRO A 32 -26.07 2.15 -10.41
N ALA A 33 -25.74 0.85 -10.50
CA ALA A 33 -24.43 0.34 -10.16
C ALA A 33 -23.40 1.16 -10.95
N GLN A 34 -22.51 1.86 -10.24
CA GLN A 34 -21.31 2.42 -10.84
C GLN A 34 -20.63 1.29 -11.60
N ALA A 35 -20.49 1.45 -12.92
CA ALA A 35 -19.69 0.53 -13.72
C ALA A 35 -18.26 0.62 -13.20
N SER A 36 -17.89 -0.30 -12.32
CA SER A 36 -16.52 -0.48 -11.88
C SER A 36 -15.72 -0.86 -13.12
N THR A 37 -14.88 0.08 -13.59
CA THR A 37 -13.88 -0.26 -14.59
C THR A 37 -13.02 -1.38 -13.98
N PRO A 38 -12.74 -2.48 -14.72
CA PRO A 38 -12.02 -3.64 -14.17
C PRO A 38 -10.67 -3.29 -13.52
N ASP A 39 -10.09 -2.16 -13.94
CA ASP A 39 -8.77 -1.70 -13.54
C ASP A 39 -8.77 -0.42 -12.68
N GLY A 40 -9.90 -0.09 -12.04
CA GLY A 40 -9.95 1.04 -11.08
C GLY A 40 -9.65 2.42 -11.70
N GLY A 41 -9.89 2.58 -13.01
CA GLY A 41 -9.69 3.85 -13.72
C GLY A 41 -8.24 4.13 -14.16
N LEU A 42 -7.36 3.12 -14.19
CA LEU A 42 -5.99 3.26 -14.72
C LEU A 42 -6.03 3.66 -16.21
N THR A 43 -5.29 4.71 -16.57
CA THR A 43 -5.11 5.16 -17.97
C THR A 43 -4.13 4.31 -18.76
N VAL A 44 -3.37 3.46 -18.07
CA VAL A 44 -2.32 2.60 -18.62
C VAL A 44 -2.55 1.15 -18.21
N PRO A 45 -2.13 0.16 -19.03
CA PRO A 45 -2.26 -1.25 -18.67
C PRO A 45 -1.58 -1.59 -17.35
N LYS A 46 -2.31 -2.28 -16.46
CA LYS A 46 -1.80 -2.73 -15.17
C LYS A 46 -0.73 -3.81 -15.36
N GLY A 47 0.34 -3.76 -14.56
CA GLY A 47 1.35 -4.83 -14.51
C GLY A 47 2.35 -4.84 -15.67
N ASN A 48 2.43 -3.77 -16.46
CA ASN A 48 3.36 -3.65 -17.59
C ASN A 48 4.76 -3.11 -17.21
N ALA A 49 5.11 -3.10 -15.92
CA ALA A 49 6.40 -2.65 -15.41
C ALA A 49 7.15 -3.82 -14.75
N LEU A 50 8.48 -3.73 -14.71
CA LEU A 50 9.30 -4.69 -13.96
C LEU A 50 8.90 -4.66 -12.48
N LYS A 51 8.63 -5.83 -11.91
CA LYS A 51 8.32 -5.95 -10.48
C LYS A 51 9.56 -5.67 -9.64
N ILE A 52 9.38 -4.94 -8.55
CA ILE A 52 10.40 -4.78 -7.53
C ILE A 52 10.44 -6.07 -6.71
N THR A 53 11.57 -6.77 -6.76
CA THR A 53 11.80 -7.99 -5.97
C THR A 53 12.83 -7.80 -4.85
N GLY A 54 13.51 -6.64 -4.84
CA GLY A 54 14.50 -6.31 -3.82
C GLY A 54 14.28 -4.93 -3.22
N THR A 55 14.63 -4.77 -1.95
CA THR A 55 14.62 -3.46 -1.26
C THR A 55 15.85 -3.26 -0.39
N PHE A 56 16.23 -2.00 -0.21
CA PHE A 56 17.22 -1.65 0.80
C PHE A 56 16.57 -1.56 2.19
N LEU A 57 17.32 -1.97 3.20
CA LEU A 57 17.12 -1.59 4.60
C LEU A 57 18.06 -0.41 4.84
N ASP A 58 17.50 0.77 5.09
CA ASP A 58 18.24 2.03 5.16
C ASP A 58 18.96 2.22 6.50
N GLU A 59 19.75 1.22 6.87
CA GLU A 59 20.54 1.18 8.09
C GLU A 59 22.01 1.00 7.71
N ILE A 60 22.93 1.92 8.02
CA ILE A 60 22.74 3.24 8.65
C ILE A 60 22.39 4.32 7.60
N SER A 61 21.26 5.00 7.76
CA SER A 61 20.84 6.09 6.86
C SER A 61 21.80 7.29 6.84
N HIS A 62 21.80 8.03 5.73
CA HIS A 62 22.52 9.30 5.60
C HIS A 62 21.62 10.50 5.96
N ASP A 63 20.37 10.44 5.51
CA ASP A 63 19.48 11.60 5.37
C ASP A 63 17.99 11.29 5.56
N ILE A 64 17.60 10.03 5.74
CA ILE A 64 16.21 9.65 6.06
C ILE A 64 16.07 9.52 7.59
N PRO A 65 15.11 10.21 8.23
CA PRO A 65 14.89 10.10 9.67
C PRO A 65 14.55 8.67 10.11
N HIS A 66 15.20 8.21 11.18
CA HIS A 66 15.00 6.87 11.73
C HIS A 66 13.58 6.69 12.31
N GLN A 67 12.96 5.54 12.02
CA GLN A 67 11.58 5.26 12.45
C GLN A 67 11.46 4.74 13.90
N ASN A 68 12.59 4.47 14.55
CA ASN A 68 12.67 3.92 15.91
C ASN A 68 11.99 2.54 16.05
N TRP A 69 12.09 1.73 14.99
CA TRP A 69 11.57 0.37 14.94
C TRP A 69 12.43 -0.61 15.75
N GLY A 70 11.76 -1.51 16.46
CA GLY A 70 12.37 -2.71 17.02
C GLY A 70 12.02 -3.95 16.21
N GLU A 71 12.31 -5.12 16.77
CA GLU A 71 12.07 -6.42 16.14
C GLU A 71 10.61 -6.62 15.69
N LYS A 72 9.64 -6.17 16.49
CA LYS A 72 8.21 -6.33 16.18
C LYS A 72 7.80 -5.57 14.92
N GLU A 73 8.25 -4.32 14.79
CA GLU A 73 7.93 -3.49 13.63
C GLU A 73 8.63 -4.03 12.38
N TRP A 74 9.89 -4.45 12.51
CA TRP A 74 10.61 -5.10 11.42
C TRP A 74 9.92 -6.38 10.96
N ASP A 75 9.57 -7.32 11.86
CA ASP A 75 8.84 -8.55 11.48
C ASP A 75 7.56 -8.26 10.69
N ALA A 76 6.80 -7.24 11.11
CA ALA A 76 5.62 -6.81 10.38
C ALA A 76 5.96 -6.32 8.96
N ASP A 77 7.04 -5.57 8.81
CA ASP A 77 7.46 -5.07 7.50
C ASP A 77 8.03 -6.18 6.60
N PHE A 78 8.78 -7.15 7.13
CA PHE A 78 9.20 -8.33 6.37
C PHE A 78 8.02 -9.15 5.87
N ARG A 79 6.94 -9.28 6.67
CA ARG A 79 5.69 -9.91 6.21
C ARG A 79 5.05 -9.13 5.06
N ASN A 80 5.05 -7.79 5.13
CA ASN A 80 4.55 -6.94 4.04
C ASN A 80 5.40 -7.09 2.77
N MET A 81 6.73 -7.04 2.90
CA MET A 81 7.69 -7.26 1.81
C MET A 81 7.44 -8.60 1.12
N LYS A 82 7.29 -9.67 1.91
CA LYS A 82 7.01 -11.01 1.38
C LYS A 82 5.67 -11.06 0.65
N ALA A 83 4.63 -10.43 1.18
CA ALA A 83 3.30 -10.42 0.59
C ALA A 83 3.25 -9.75 -0.79
N ILE A 84 4.12 -8.75 -1.03
CA ILE A 84 4.21 -8.06 -2.33
C ILE A 84 5.24 -8.68 -3.30
N GLY A 85 5.95 -9.72 -2.88
CA GLY A 85 6.88 -10.47 -3.72
C GLY A 85 8.33 -9.98 -3.67
N ILE A 86 8.74 -9.28 -2.62
CA ILE A 86 10.15 -9.04 -2.34
C ILE A 86 10.78 -10.35 -1.84
N ASP A 87 11.91 -10.72 -2.44
CA ASP A 87 12.71 -11.90 -2.11
C ASP A 87 14.13 -11.56 -1.64
N THR A 88 14.54 -10.30 -1.79
CA THR A 88 15.89 -9.84 -1.46
C THR A 88 15.82 -8.57 -0.61
N VAL A 89 16.55 -8.55 0.50
CA VAL A 89 16.79 -7.35 1.30
C VAL A 89 18.27 -7.03 1.33
N ILE A 90 18.62 -5.75 1.25
CA ILE A 90 20.01 -5.29 1.25
C ILE A 90 20.18 -4.23 2.34
N MET A 91 20.93 -4.54 3.39
CA MET A 91 21.35 -3.51 4.33
C MET A 91 22.31 -2.55 3.63
N ILE A 92 21.94 -1.27 3.53
CA ILE A 92 22.63 -0.33 2.62
C ILE A 92 24.08 -0.05 3.04
N ARG A 93 24.41 -0.10 4.34
CA ARG A 93 25.77 0.00 4.87
C ARG A 93 25.88 -0.49 6.31
N CYS A 94 26.86 -1.33 6.62
CA CYS A 94 27.03 -1.82 7.99
C CYS A 94 27.46 -0.74 9.01
N GLY A 95 27.87 0.45 8.54
CA GLY A 95 28.16 1.60 9.38
C GLY A 95 28.31 2.89 8.58
N TYR A 96 28.17 4.01 9.27
CA TYR A 96 28.38 5.36 8.73
C TYR A 96 28.97 6.28 9.81
N ARG A 97 30.19 6.77 9.55
CA ARG A 97 31.00 7.52 10.53
C ARG A 97 31.21 6.71 11.82
N LYS A 98 30.56 7.09 12.92
CA LYS A 98 30.64 6.41 14.22
C LYS A 98 29.46 5.49 14.52
N PHE A 99 28.44 5.47 13.65
CA PHE A 99 27.28 4.60 13.82
C PHE A 99 27.51 3.28 13.09
N ILE A 100 27.14 2.17 13.72
CA ILE A 100 27.31 0.81 13.20
C ILE A 100 26.03 0.02 13.44
N THR A 101 25.81 -1.03 12.67
CA THR A 101 24.57 -1.86 12.68
C THR A 101 24.67 -3.09 13.58
N TYR A 102 25.90 -3.46 13.98
CA TYR A 102 26.20 -4.64 14.79
C TYR A 102 27.39 -4.33 15.72
N PRO A 103 27.56 -5.03 16.85
CA PRO A 103 28.58 -4.73 17.87
C PRO A 103 29.98 -5.21 17.44
N SER A 104 30.51 -4.61 16.37
CA SER A 104 31.85 -4.92 15.85
C SER A 104 32.94 -4.59 16.87
N LYS A 105 33.60 -5.62 17.42
CA LYS A 105 34.71 -5.46 18.39
C LYS A 105 35.81 -4.51 17.88
N TYR A 106 36.12 -4.61 16.58
CA TYR A 106 37.12 -3.74 15.96
C TYR A 106 36.66 -2.28 15.95
N LEU A 107 35.46 -1.99 15.44
CA LEU A 107 34.97 -0.62 15.29
C LEU A 107 34.64 0.05 16.63
N LEU A 108 34.17 -0.72 17.62
CA LEU A 108 34.03 -0.26 19.00
C LEU A 108 35.38 0.16 19.59
N GLY A 109 36.45 -0.60 19.33
CA GLY A 109 37.82 -0.22 19.68
C GLY A 109 38.33 1.04 18.98
N GLN A 110 37.73 1.41 17.84
CA GLN A 110 38.01 2.66 17.12
C GLN A 110 37.12 3.84 17.56
N GLY A 111 36.27 3.66 18.59
CA GLY A 111 35.40 4.71 19.13
C GLY A 111 34.08 4.92 18.39
N CYS A 112 33.61 3.91 17.66
CA CYS A 112 32.22 3.85 17.20
C CYS A 112 31.26 3.61 18.37
N TYR A 113 30.00 4.00 18.18
CA TYR A 113 28.96 3.86 19.20
C TYR A 113 28.45 2.41 19.25
N MET A 114 28.15 1.94 20.47
CA MET A 114 27.42 0.69 20.65
C MET A 114 26.03 0.83 20.03
N PRO A 115 25.65 -0.04 19.07
CA PRO A 115 24.30 -0.01 18.54
C PRO A 115 23.32 -0.46 19.62
N SER A 116 22.09 0.08 19.57
CA SER A 116 21.02 -0.32 20.48
C SER A 116 20.53 -1.75 20.26
N MET A 117 20.77 -2.30 19.06
CA MET A 117 20.36 -3.63 18.62
C MET A 117 21.35 -4.13 17.57
N ASP A 118 21.58 -5.43 17.50
CA ASP A 118 22.31 -6.05 16.38
C ASP A 118 21.35 -6.27 15.21
N LEU A 119 21.36 -5.34 14.25
CA LEU A 119 20.48 -5.41 13.08
C LEU A 119 20.90 -6.54 12.12
N LEU A 120 22.16 -6.99 12.16
CA LEU A 120 22.61 -8.14 11.36
C LEU A 120 22.11 -9.46 11.93
N GLU A 121 21.87 -9.53 13.24
CA GLU A 121 21.27 -10.72 13.88
C GLU A 121 19.76 -10.79 13.60
N LEU A 122 19.10 -9.64 13.43
CA LEU A 122 17.66 -9.54 13.20
C LEU A 122 17.22 -10.00 11.80
N PHE A 123 18.09 -9.87 10.79
CA PHE A 123 17.78 -10.08 9.37
C PHE A 123 18.49 -11.31 8.79
#